data_AF-A0A955WQU6-F1
#
_entry.id   AF-A0A955WQU6-F1
#
_cell.length_a   1.000
_cell.length_b   1.000
_cell.length_c   1.000
_cell.angle_alpha   90.00
_cell.angle_beta   90.00
_cell.angle_gamma   90.00
#
_symmetry.space_group_name_H-M   'P 1'
#
loop_
_entity.id
_entity.type
_entity.pdbx_description
1 polymer ?
#
loop_
_entity_poly.entity_id
_entity_poly.type
_entity_poly.pdbx_seq_one_letter_code
_entity_poly.pdbx_strand_id
1 'polypeptide(L)'
;MRTLMITAAATLALWGCNKDKGQEAAAAAGDPAASAAPAAQAKGLDFPGTAEGAKALLESLLAPGADHIALSKALQPRPEDYAKVFKGAAAEQAKAGYSAPWAAGAIVVKPKPGQTALKLAQATSEQLAAGAPEAGEFPGGYGKIKDHFQPGFTWYRFKFVEPGQDLGMAFDGLVYVGDHWALFPKPWRVIQ
;
A
#
# COMPACT_ATOMS: atom_id res chain seq x y z
N MET A 1 -40.25 51.57 -41.60
CA MET A 1 -40.26 50.51 -42.64
C MET A 1 -40.34 49.15 -41.94
N ARG A 2 -41.42 48.39 -42.22
CA ARG A 2 -41.67 46.93 -41.98
C ARG A 2 -41.39 46.40 -40.57
N THR A 3 -42.37 46.17 -39.69
CA THR A 3 -43.44 45.14 -39.70
C THR A 3 -42.94 43.74 -40.12
N LEU A 4 -42.87 42.82 -39.15
CA LEU A 4 -43.49 41.49 -39.25
C LEU A 4 -43.71 40.91 -37.83
N MET A 5 -44.97 40.82 -37.43
CA MET A 5 -45.46 39.78 -36.51
C MET A 5 -45.43 38.43 -37.25
N ILE A 6 -45.40 37.31 -36.51
CA ILE A 6 -46.36 36.19 -36.68
C ILE A 6 -46.22 35.23 -35.49
N THR A 7 -47.37 35.06 -34.84
CA THR A 7 -47.77 34.09 -33.82
C THR A 7 -48.22 32.78 -34.50
N ALA A 8 -48.07 31.63 -33.83
CA ALA A 8 -48.87 30.38 -33.93
C ALA A 8 -47.97 29.16 -33.63
N ALA A 9 -48.41 28.04 -33.05
CA ALA A 9 -49.67 27.63 -32.47
C ALA A 9 -49.40 26.41 -31.57
N ALA A 10 -50.32 26.20 -30.63
CA ALA A 10 -50.41 25.05 -29.75
C ALA A 10 -50.68 23.73 -30.49
N THR A 11 -50.33 22.60 -29.88
CA THR A 11 -51.26 21.45 -29.82
C THR A 11 -51.06 20.69 -28.52
N LEU A 12 -52.16 20.62 -27.77
CA LEU A 12 -52.39 19.84 -26.56
C LEU A 12 -53.28 18.66 -26.97
N ALA A 13 -52.94 17.42 -26.61
CA ALA A 13 -53.87 16.30 -26.48
C ALA A 13 -53.20 15.23 -25.59
N LEU A 14 -53.56 15.08 -24.32
CA LEU A 14 -54.70 14.34 -23.74
C LEU A 14 -54.59 12.80 -23.79
N TRP A 15 -54.46 12.28 -22.56
CA TRP A 15 -55.20 11.16 -21.96
C TRP A 15 -54.73 9.72 -22.15
N GLY A 16 -54.60 9.04 -21.00
CA GLY A 16 -54.39 7.61 -20.85
C GLY A 16 -54.19 7.23 -19.38
N CYS A 17 -55.25 7.33 -18.57
CA CYS A 17 -55.32 6.65 -17.28
C CYS A 17 -55.48 5.14 -17.51
N ASN A 18 -54.70 4.30 -16.84
CA ASN A 18 -55.15 2.95 -16.49
C ASN A 18 -54.58 2.52 -15.13
N LYS A 19 -55.50 2.18 -14.23
CA LYS A 19 -55.29 1.54 -12.93
C LYS A 19 -55.67 0.07 -13.12
N ASP A 20 -54.82 -0.87 -12.73
CA ASP A 20 -55.15 -1.92 -11.74
C ASP A 20 -54.08 -3.04 -11.67
N LYS A 21 -53.94 -3.54 -10.44
CA LYS A 21 -53.54 -4.90 -10.01
C LYS A 21 -52.05 -5.27 -10.03
N GLY A 22 -51.54 -5.43 -8.81
CA GLY A 22 -50.32 -6.18 -8.55
C GLY A 22 -50.50 -7.68 -8.79
N GLN A 23 -49.38 -8.32 -9.12
CA GLN A 23 -49.13 -9.71 -8.81
C GLN A 23 -47.62 -9.95 -8.83
N GLU A 24 -47.14 -10.55 -7.74
CA GLU A 24 -45.80 -11.09 -7.53
C GLU A 24 -45.64 -12.39 -8.32
N ALA A 25 -44.52 -12.58 -9.03
CA ALA A 25 -43.74 -13.84 -9.14
C ALA A 25 -42.89 -13.94 -10.43
N ALA A 26 -41.58 -14.11 -10.20
CA ALA A 26 -40.62 -15.04 -10.82
C ALA A 26 -40.27 -15.05 -12.33
N ALA A 27 -38.95 -14.87 -12.55
CA ALA A 27 -38.05 -15.56 -13.48
C ALA A 27 -38.17 -15.35 -15.01
N ALA A 28 -37.16 -14.72 -15.62
CA ALA A 28 -35.99 -15.41 -16.20
C ALA A 28 -35.14 -14.48 -17.10
N ALA A 29 -33.81 -14.59 -16.92
CA ALA A 29 -32.72 -14.50 -17.91
C ALA A 29 -32.53 -13.27 -18.82
N GLY A 30 -31.32 -12.71 -18.75
CA GLY A 30 -30.74 -11.88 -19.81
C GLY A 30 -29.52 -11.05 -19.37
N ASP A 31 -28.37 -11.69 -19.14
CA ASP A 31 -27.04 -11.05 -19.20
C ASP A 31 -26.82 -10.50 -20.63
N PRO A 32 -26.08 -9.38 -20.82
CA PRO A 32 -24.62 -9.49 -20.81
C PRO A 32 -23.88 -8.24 -20.32
N ALA A 33 -22.86 -8.41 -19.48
CA ALA A 33 -21.58 -7.69 -19.66
C ALA A 33 -20.46 -8.35 -18.87
N ALA A 34 -19.64 -9.08 -19.61
CA ALA A 34 -18.42 -9.71 -19.14
C ALA A 34 -17.36 -8.68 -18.72
N SER A 35 -16.76 -8.97 -17.57
CA SER A 35 -15.32 -9.02 -17.35
C SER A 35 -14.54 -7.70 -17.37
N ALA A 36 -14.23 -7.23 -16.16
CA ALA A 36 -12.83 -7.09 -15.78
C ALA A 36 -12.58 -8.04 -14.61
N ALA A 37 -11.92 -9.16 -14.89
CA ALA A 37 -11.35 -10.01 -13.86
C ALA A 37 -10.47 -9.15 -12.92
N PRO A 38 -10.49 -9.38 -11.59
CA PRO A 38 -9.45 -8.80 -10.75
C PRO A 38 -8.11 -9.30 -11.28
N ALA A 39 -7.24 -8.37 -11.67
CA ALA A 39 -5.85 -8.68 -11.99
C ALA A 39 -5.32 -9.57 -10.87
N ALA A 40 -4.86 -10.77 -11.22
CA ALA A 40 -4.31 -11.73 -10.27
C ALA A 40 -3.17 -11.02 -9.52
N GLN A 41 -3.47 -10.55 -8.31
CA GLN A 41 -2.52 -9.91 -7.44
C GLN A 41 -1.45 -10.97 -7.15
N ALA A 42 -0.17 -10.60 -7.34
CA ALA A 42 0.92 -11.48 -6.97
C ALA A 42 0.72 -11.86 -5.49
N LYS A 43 0.57 -13.16 -5.24
CA LYS A 43 0.48 -13.72 -3.89
C LYS A 43 1.72 -13.22 -3.14
N GLY A 44 1.52 -12.43 -2.09
CA GLY A 44 2.60 -11.91 -1.28
C GLY A 44 3.40 -13.05 -0.62
N LEU A 45 4.53 -12.72 0.00
CA LEU A 45 5.27 -13.68 0.81
C LEU A 45 4.34 -14.25 1.90
N ASP A 46 4.35 -15.57 2.08
CA ASP A 46 3.43 -16.30 2.97
C ASP A 46 3.85 -16.21 4.44
N PHE A 47 3.82 -14.99 4.97
CA PHE A 47 4.11 -14.70 6.38
C PHE A 47 2.96 -13.89 6.97
N PRO A 48 2.47 -14.24 8.18
CA PRO A 48 1.37 -13.51 8.81
C PRO A 48 1.75 -12.06 9.09
N GLY A 49 0.79 -11.15 9.10
CA GLY A 49 0.99 -9.73 9.41
C GLY A 49 1.26 -9.42 10.89
N THR A 50 2.13 -10.18 11.54
CA THR A 50 2.50 -10.05 12.95
C THR A 50 3.99 -9.80 13.12
N ALA A 51 4.43 -9.51 14.34
CA ALA A 51 5.85 -9.36 14.65
C ALA A 51 6.64 -10.65 14.37
N GLU A 52 6.05 -11.81 14.64
CA GLU A 52 6.63 -13.13 14.35
C GLU A 52 6.73 -13.36 12.84
N GLY A 53 5.71 -12.95 12.08
CA GLY A 53 5.76 -13.03 10.62
C GLY A 53 6.81 -12.10 10.01
N ALA A 54 6.94 -10.86 10.51
CA ALA A 54 8.03 -9.97 10.13
C ALA A 54 9.39 -10.60 10.41
N LYS A 55 9.57 -11.17 11.61
CA LYS A 55 10.80 -11.85 12.00
C LYS A 55 11.11 -13.03 11.10
N ALA A 56 10.15 -13.92 10.85
CA ALA A 56 10.32 -15.10 10.01
C ALA A 56 10.67 -14.73 8.56
N LEU A 57 10.02 -13.71 8.00
CA LEU A 57 10.33 -13.15 6.69
C LEU A 57 11.77 -12.60 6.64
N LEU A 58 12.20 -11.89 7.67
CA LEU A 58 13.54 -11.31 7.72
C LEU A 58 14.63 -12.38 7.97
N GLU A 59 14.32 -13.43 8.72
CA GLU A 59 15.21 -14.58 8.91
C GLU A 59 15.36 -15.40 7.62
N SER A 60 14.37 -15.42 6.72
CA SER A 60 14.52 -16.07 5.41
C SER A 60 15.58 -15.40 4.54
N LEU A 61 15.89 -14.12 4.76
CA LEU A 61 17.00 -13.41 4.09
C LEU A 61 18.38 -13.80 4.64
N LEU A 62 18.44 -14.44 5.81
CA LEU A 62 19.68 -14.97 6.41
C LEU A 62 19.95 -16.42 5.99
N ALA A 63 18.99 -17.10 5.36
CA ALA A 63 19.15 -18.48 4.94
C ALA A 63 20.32 -18.63 3.95
N PRO A 64 21.13 -19.69 4.06
CA PRO A 64 22.18 -19.99 3.07
C PRO A 64 21.58 -20.08 1.66
N GLY A 65 22.15 -19.32 0.72
CA GLY A 65 21.69 -19.32 -0.67
C GLY A 65 20.37 -18.59 -0.92
N ALA A 66 19.87 -17.79 0.04
CA ALA A 66 18.68 -16.97 -0.17
C ALA A 66 18.78 -16.10 -1.43
N ASP A 67 17.74 -16.11 -2.26
CA ASP A 67 17.63 -15.23 -3.42
C ASP A 67 17.20 -13.84 -2.98
N HIS A 68 18.18 -13.03 -2.56
CA HIS A 68 17.94 -11.67 -2.07
C HIS A 68 17.28 -10.77 -3.11
N ILE A 69 17.49 -11.00 -4.40
CA ILE A 69 16.87 -10.20 -5.45
C ILE A 69 15.38 -10.54 -5.55
N ALA A 70 15.04 -11.82 -5.64
CA ALA A 70 13.65 -12.25 -5.70
C ALA A 70 12.87 -11.87 -4.42
N LEU A 71 13.46 -12.09 -3.24
CA LEU A 71 12.84 -11.72 -1.97
C LEU A 71 12.64 -10.21 -1.84
N SER A 72 13.63 -9.40 -2.25
CA SER A 72 13.47 -7.93 -2.21
C SER A 72 12.42 -7.45 -3.19
N LYS A 73 12.36 -8.03 -4.39
CA LYS A 73 11.34 -7.70 -5.39
C LYS A 73 9.93 -8.02 -4.90
N ALA A 74 9.77 -9.11 -4.14
CA ALA A 74 8.48 -9.47 -3.54
C ALA A 74 8.02 -8.49 -2.45
N LEU A 75 8.91 -7.65 -1.93
CA LEU A 75 8.60 -6.58 -0.97
C LEU A 75 8.28 -5.24 -1.65
N GLN A 76 8.30 -5.16 -2.98
CA GLN A 76 7.93 -3.95 -3.69
C GLN A 76 6.46 -3.60 -3.39
N PRO A 77 6.16 -2.39 -2.89
CA PRO A 77 4.79 -1.98 -2.66
C PRO A 77 3.96 -1.99 -3.95
N ARG A 78 2.70 -2.40 -3.85
CA ARG A 78 1.73 -2.26 -4.94
C ARG A 78 1.33 -0.78 -5.08
N PRO A 79 0.89 -0.32 -6.25
CA PRO A 79 0.53 1.08 -6.47
C PRO A 79 -0.50 1.64 -5.47
N GLU A 80 -1.43 0.81 -5.00
CA GLU A 80 -2.46 1.16 -4.03
C GLU A 80 -1.95 1.25 -2.58
N ASP A 81 -0.82 0.64 -2.25
CA ASP A 81 -0.34 0.59 -0.87
C ASP A 81 0.17 1.94 -0.38
N TYR A 82 0.69 2.76 -1.29
CA TYR A 82 1.14 4.12 -0.96
C TYR A 82 0.03 4.95 -0.32
N ALA A 83 -1.20 4.89 -0.84
CA ALA A 83 -2.35 5.62 -0.30
C ALA A 83 -2.91 5.00 0.99
N LYS A 84 -2.68 3.71 1.22
CA LYS A 84 -3.03 3.03 2.48
C LYS A 84 -2.09 3.44 3.61
N VAL A 85 -0.80 3.61 3.31
CA VAL A 85 0.25 3.81 4.32
C VAL A 85 0.59 5.29 4.55
N PHE A 86 0.44 6.14 3.53
CA PHE A 86 0.73 7.57 3.61
C PHE A 86 -0.51 8.43 3.34
N LYS A 87 -0.54 9.62 3.95
CA LYS A 87 -1.63 10.60 3.81
C LYS A 87 -1.39 11.53 2.62
N GLY A 88 -2.45 11.81 1.86
CA GLY A 88 -2.50 12.89 0.88
C GLY A 88 -1.33 12.90 -0.11
N ALA A 89 -0.72 14.06 -0.32
CA ALA A 89 0.38 14.25 -1.27
C ALA A 89 1.61 13.37 -0.99
N ALA A 90 1.82 12.95 0.26
CA ALA A 90 2.96 12.10 0.62
C ALA A 90 2.87 10.71 -0.02
N ALA A 91 1.66 10.19 -0.26
CA ALA A 91 1.47 8.92 -0.97
C ALA A 91 2.00 9.01 -2.42
N GLU A 92 1.65 10.08 -3.13
CA GLU A 92 2.11 10.29 -4.50
C GLU A 92 3.61 10.60 -4.57
N GLN A 93 4.15 11.38 -3.63
CA GLN A 93 5.58 11.62 -3.51
C GLN A 93 6.35 10.31 -3.29
N ALA A 94 5.90 9.47 -2.35
CA ALA A 94 6.51 8.17 -2.10
C ALA A 94 6.47 7.27 -3.34
N LYS A 95 5.30 7.13 -3.96
CA LYS A 95 5.12 6.35 -5.19
C LYS A 95 6.06 6.81 -6.30
N ALA A 96 6.12 8.11 -6.55
CA ALA A 96 7.01 8.68 -7.57
C ALA A 96 8.48 8.45 -7.25
N GLY A 97 8.91 8.72 -6.01
CA GLY A 97 10.30 8.59 -5.59
C GLY A 97 10.82 7.17 -5.58
N TYR A 98 9.95 6.18 -5.35
CA TYR A 98 10.32 4.76 -5.34
C TYR A 98 10.21 4.06 -6.69
N SER A 99 9.45 4.61 -7.65
CA SER A 99 9.19 3.95 -8.93
C SER A 99 10.48 3.58 -9.69
N ALA A 100 11.41 4.53 -9.84
CA ALA A 100 12.64 4.28 -10.59
C ALA A 100 13.61 3.32 -9.87
N PRO A 101 13.91 3.49 -8.56
CA PRO A 101 14.76 2.53 -7.83
C PRO A 101 14.22 1.10 -7.81
N TRP A 102 12.90 0.90 -7.68
CA TRP A 102 12.30 -0.43 -7.77
C TRP A 102 12.40 -1.02 -9.18
N ALA A 103 12.05 -0.22 -10.20
CA ALA A 103 12.14 -0.66 -11.60
C ALA A 103 13.58 -1.05 -12.00
N ALA A 104 14.57 -0.35 -11.46
CA ALA A 104 16.00 -0.64 -11.68
C ALA A 104 16.54 -1.81 -10.84
N GLY A 105 15.74 -2.38 -9.91
CA GLY A 105 16.23 -3.39 -8.98
C GLY A 105 17.30 -2.88 -8.01
N ALA A 106 17.36 -1.56 -7.78
CA ALA A 106 18.37 -0.93 -6.93
C ALA A 106 18.10 -1.13 -5.42
N ILE A 107 16.87 -1.48 -5.06
CA ILE A 107 16.48 -1.77 -3.68
C ILE A 107 16.62 -3.28 -3.46
N VAL A 108 17.71 -3.66 -2.79
CA VAL A 108 18.00 -5.05 -2.40
C VAL A 108 18.28 -5.11 -0.90
N VAL A 109 17.46 -5.89 -0.19
CA VAL A 109 17.63 -6.22 1.22
C VAL A 109 18.52 -7.43 1.32
N LYS A 110 19.73 -7.24 1.85
CA LYS A 110 20.74 -8.30 1.94
C LYS A 110 21.69 -8.07 3.12
N PRO A 111 22.00 -9.09 3.92
CA PRO A 111 23.08 -9.03 4.91
C PRO A 111 24.45 -8.91 4.24
N LYS A 112 25.40 -8.23 4.89
CA LYS A 112 26.82 -8.34 4.51
C LYS A 112 27.40 -9.70 4.95
N PRO A 113 28.51 -10.16 4.35
CA PRO A 113 29.22 -11.34 4.86
C PRO A 113 29.48 -11.23 6.36
N GLY A 114 29.23 -12.33 7.10
CA GLY A 114 29.35 -12.39 8.56
C GLY A 114 28.09 -11.99 9.34
N GLN A 115 27.16 -11.24 8.73
CA GLN A 115 25.94 -10.80 9.41
C GLN A 115 24.87 -11.90 9.38
N THR A 116 24.86 -12.76 10.39
CA THR A 116 23.99 -13.93 10.49
C THR A 116 22.93 -13.82 11.59
N ALA A 117 22.85 -12.68 12.28
CA ALA A 117 21.86 -12.42 13.31
C ALA A 117 20.94 -11.25 12.90
N LEU A 118 19.70 -11.30 13.38
CA LEU A 118 18.68 -10.28 13.14
C LEU A 118 18.43 -9.47 14.42
N LYS A 119 18.40 -8.15 14.30
CA LYS A 119 17.80 -7.25 15.30
C LYS A 119 16.58 -6.58 14.70
N LEU A 120 15.46 -6.67 15.40
CA LEU A 120 14.17 -6.13 14.96
C LEU A 120 13.67 -5.12 15.99
N ALA A 121 13.23 -3.98 15.50
CA ALA A 121 12.49 -2.98 16.24
C ALA A 121 11.18 -2.70 15.51
N GLN A 122 10.15 -2.30 16.27
CA GLN A 122 8.86 -1.95 15.72
C GLN A 122 8.28 -0.74 16.43
N ALA A 123 7.44 0.02 15.73
CA ALA A 123 6.64 1.10 16.29
C ALA A 123 5.37 1.25 15.46
N THR A 124 4.23 1.57 16.09
CA THR A 124 3.01 1.92 15.35
C THR A 124 3.12 3.31 14.73
N SER A 125 2.31 3.60 13.71
CA SER A 125 2.18 4.95 13.15
C SER A 125 1.91 6.00 14.24
N GLU A 126 1.11 5.67 15.24
CA GLU A 126 0.80 6.54 16.38
C GLU A 126 2.02 6.76 17.29
N GLN A 127 2.77 5.69 17.59
CA GLN A 127 4.00 5.79 18.37
C GLN A 127 5.06 6.65 17.65
N LEU A 128 5.19 6.50 16.33
CA LEU A 128 6.07 7.35 15.51
C LEU A 128 5.61 8.81 15.50
N ALA A 129 4.30 9.07 15.37
CA ALA A 129 3.72 10.42 15.41
C ALA A 129 3.92 11.11 16.76
N ALA A 130 3.72 10.36 17.85
CA ALA A 130 3.86 10.83 19.22
C ALA A 130 5.33 10.98 19.65
N GLY A 131 6.28 10.38 18.94
CA GLY A 131 7.68 10.30 19.39
C GLY A 131 7.84 9.45 20.65
N ALA A 132 7.07 8.35 20.73
CA ALA A 132 7.14 7.40 21.84
C ALA A 132 8.54 6.75 21.93
N PRO A 133 8.92 6.15 23.08
CA PRO A 133 10.24 5.53 23.25
C PRO A 133 10.62 4.54 22.14
N GLU A 134 9.66 3.79 21.60
CA GLU A 134 9.84 2.85 20.49
C GLU A 134 10.32 3.54 19.20
N ALA A 135 9.88 4.78 18.97
CA ALA A 135 10.34 5.59 17.84
C ALA A 135 11.84 5.95 17.96
N GLY A 136 12.43 5.87 19.15
CA GLY A 136 13.86 6.08 19.38
C GLY A 136 14.75 5.05 18.68
N GLU A 137 14.21 3.87 18.35
CA GLU A 137 14.92 2.87 17.54
C GLU A 137 14.91 3.19 16.04
N PHE A 138 14.07 4.12 15.60
CA PHE A 138 13.94 4.49 14.20
C PHE A 138 14.92 5.63 13.85
N PRO A 139 15.39 5.69 12.58
CA PRO A 139 16.17 6.84 12.13
C PRO A 139 15.40 8.15 12.33
N GLY A 140 16.09 9.21 12.76
CA GLY A 140 15.47 10.52 13.03
C GLY A 140 14.71 11.14 11.84
N GLY A 141 14.92 10.63 10.62
CA GLY A 141 14.10 10.98 9.45
C GLY A 141 12.61 10.65 9.60
N TYR A 142 12.23 9.62 10.35
CA TYR A 142 10.82 9.32 10.65
C TYR A 142 10.13 10.49 11.36
N GLY A 143 10.84 11.18 12.27
CA GLY A 143 10.31 12.36 12.94
C GLY A 143 9.96 13.53 12.00
N LYS A 144 10.58 13.59 10.81
CA LYS A 144 10.31 14.63 9.80
C LYS A 144 9.02 14.38 9.02
N ILE A 145 8.58 13.13 8.94
CA ILE A 145 7.43 12.72 8.14
C ILE A 145 6.31 12.10 8.97
N LYS A 146 6.39 12.24 10.29
CA LYS A 146 5.53 11.56 11.26
C LYS A 146 4.04 11.88 11.07
N ASP A 147 3.72 13.06 10.58
CA ASP A 147 2.34 13.50 10.33
C ASP A 147 1.78 12.93 9.01
N HIS A 148 2.64 12.40 8.13
CA HIS A 148 2.26 11.82 6.85
C HIS A 148 1.87 10.34 6.93
N PHE A 149 2.07 9.66 8.05
CA PHE A 149 1.65 8.26 8.18
C PHE A 149 0.15 8.13 8.40
N GLN A 150 -0.49 7.21 7.68
CA GLN A 150 -1.82 6.75 8.02
C GLN A 150 -1.78 5.98 9.35
N PRO A 151 -2.80 6.10 10.21
CA PRO A 151 -2.88 5.38 11.48
C PRO A 151 -3.05 3.87 11.27
N GLY A 152 -2.78 3.08 12.30
CA GLY A 152 -3.08 1.64 12.36
C GLY A 152 -2.04 0.72 11.72
N PHE A 153 -0.89 1.24 11.29
CA PHE A 153 0.21 0.42 10.77
C PHE A 153 1.29 0.21 11.80
N THR A 154 1.84 -1.01 11.83
CA THR A 154 3.10 -1.32 12.51
C THR A 154 4.23 -1.22 11.52
N TRP A 155 5.19 -0.36 11.82
CA TRP A 155 6.41 -0.16 11.07
C TRP A 155 7.53 -0.96 11.71
N TYR A 156 8.37 -1.56 10.87
CA TYR A 156 9.51 -2.33 11.31
C TYR A 156 10.82 -1.72 10.80
N ARG A 157 11.80 -1.68 11.69
CA ARG A 157 13.20 -1.35 11.42
C ARG A 157 14.05 -2.53 11.84
N PHE A 158 14.97 -2.96 10.99
CA PHE A 158 15.75 -4.15 11.25
C PHE A 158 17.21 -3.97 10.87
N LYS A 159 18.06 -4.77 11.50
CA LYS A 159 19.49 -4.85 11.19
C LYS A 159 19.90 -6.30 11.02
N PHE A 160 20.70 -6.55 9.99
CA PHE A 160 21.55 -7.74 9.96
C PHE A 160 22.87 -7.42 10.63
N VAL A 161 23.22 -8.19 11.65
CA VAL A 161 24.40 -7.99 12.49
C VAL A 161 25.21 -9.27 12.58
N GLU A 162 26.49 -9.14 12.89
CA GLU A 162 27.27 -10.29 13.34
C GLU A 162 26.77 -10.74 14.73
N PRO A 163 26.90 -12.03 15.08
CA PRO A 163 26.49 -12.51 16.40
C PRO A 163 27.14 -11.71 17.54
N GLY A 164 26.32 -11.26 18.49
CA GLY A 164 26.75 -10.45 19.63
C GLY A 164 26.96 -8.95 19.34
N GLN A 165 26.82 -8.49 18.09
CA GLN A 165 26.99 -7.08 17.73
C GLN A 165 25.67 -6.30 17.69
N ASP A 166 25.72 -4.99 17.94
CA ASP A 166 24.59 -4.05 17.85
C ASP A 166 24.53 -3.26 16.53
N LEU A 167 25.65 -3.25 15.80
CA LEU A 167 25.84 -2.50 14.57
C LEU A 167 25.94 -3.46 13.38
N GLY A 168 25.38 -3.04 12.25
CA GLY A 168 25.35 -3.84 11.04
C GLY A 168 24.57 -3.16 9.92
N MET A 169 24.17 -3.93 8.91
CA MET A 169 23.40 -3.40 7.80
C MET A 169 21.97 -3.14 8.24
N ALA A 170 21.54 -1.88 8.21
CA ALA A 170 20.22 -1.46 8.67
C ALA A 170 19.27 -1.18 7.50
N PHE A 171 18.04 -1.61 7.66
CA PHE A 171 16.91 -1.35 6.79
C PHE A 171 15.71 -0.92 7.64
N ASP A 172 14.76 -0.22 7.02
CA ASP A 172 13.58 0.29 7.68
C ASP A 172 12.42 0.39 6.68
N GLY A 173 11.22 0.60 7.21
CA GLY A 173 10.03 0.84 6.40
C GLY A 173 9.31 -0.43 5.97
N LEU A 174 9.56 -1.57 6.63
CA LEU A 174 8.78 -2.79 6.39
C LEU A 174 7.43 -2.65 7.10
N VAL A 175 6.35 -2.92 6.37
CA VAL A 175 4.96 -2.80 6.84
C VAL A 175 4.13 -3.94 6.24
N TYR A 176 3.20 -4.49 7.01
CA TYR A 176 2.18 -5.40 6.47
C TYR A 176 0.97 -4.61 5.99
N VAL A 177 0.61 -4.76 4.71
CA VAL A 177 -0.43 -3.96 4.05
C VAL A 177 -1.54 -4.88 3.52
N GLY A 178 -2.58 -5.04 4.32
CA GLY A 178 -3.72 -5.89 3.99
C GLY A 178 -3.37 -7.37 4.03
N ASP A 179 -2.80 -7.89 2.95
CA ASP A 179 -2.53 -9.31 2.72
C ASP A 179 -1.05 -9.63 2.45
N HIS A 180 -0.16 -8.64 2.42
CA HIS A 180 1.24 -8.84 2.04
C HIS A 180 2.20 -7.88 2.75
N TRP A 181 3.49 -8.20 2.70
CA TRP A 181 4.57 -7.37 3.21
C TRP A 181 5.08 -6.40 2.14
N ALA A 182 5.25 -5.14 2.49
CA ALA A 182 5.76 -4.08 1.62
C ALA A 182 6.90 -3.31 2.31
N LEU A 183 7.92 -2.91 1.55
CA LEU A 183 9.06 -2.13 2.03
C LEU A 183 9.05 -0.71 1.45
N PHE A 184 9.05 0.28 2.34
CA PHE A 184 9.16 1.70 2.02
C PHE A 184 10.48 2.25 2.58
N PRO A 185 11.62 1.99 1.92
CA PRO A 185 12.93 2.23 2.53
C PRO A 185 13.21 3.72 2.67
N LYS A 186 13.47 4.19 3.90
CA LYS A 186 13.80 5.58 4.20
C LYS A 186 12.77 6.59 3.65
N PRO A 187 11.50 6.54 4.06
CA PRO A 187 10.43 7.31 3.39
C PRO A 187 10.65 8.82 3.40
N TRP A 188 11.37 9.36 4.38
CA TRP A 188 11.75 10.78 4.44
C TRP A 188 12.75 11.23 3.36
N ARG A 189 13.26 10.31 2.53
CA ARG A 189 14.12 10.64 1.38
C ARG A 189 13.30 11.00 0.14
N VAL A 190 12.07 10.50 0.06
CA VAL A 190 11.19 10.66 -1.10
C VAL A 190 9.97 11.53 -0.80
N ILE A 191 9.56 11.58 0.47
CA ILE A 191 8.53 12.50 0.98
C ILE A 191 9.23 13.78 1.44
N GLN A 192 8.75 14.93 0.96
CA GLN A 192 9.28 16.27 1.24
C GLN A 192 8.21 17.15 1.84
#